data_AF-A0A2V8MRH4-F1
#
_entry.id   AF-A0A2V8MRH4-F1
#
_cell.length_a   1.000
_cell.length_b   1.000
_cell.length_c   1.000
_cell.angle_alpha   90.00
_cell.angle_beta   90.00
_cell.angle_gamma   90.00
#
_symmetry.space_group_name_H-M   'P 1'
#
loop_
_entity.id
_entity.type
_entity.pdbx_description
1 polymer ?
#
loop_
_entity_poly.entity_id
_entity_poly.type
_entity_poly.pdbx_seq_one_letter_code
_entity_poly.pdbx_strand_id
1 'polypeptide(L)'
;MQPAGRSLNNPTVFTPCARNGIFRYYDNWSNGNAFQVTTSGATPRIAMVDQAGNPVPPKTNPNGTPHNGILRYASVFGPLLNTPTRPDCSDAIVQGAPWDDYRTKTDTTGYVKKVLEVMPPVNNFEVGDGLNTAGSRWMKVTRGGTNRFGFGGANIRKQVNLKIDHNFNSTHKINGGWSWEKDSSDYASGAWPFRFPGAAHRLPQVLTLNFTSTLSPTLLNEARYGMRRTGTNTTPGLNLPGAAGDAAREFVPNVKGYPILPQLGFAPRTGTDLGAPGFGTYGGQPNMGSENGTVRFNGNITESTRLFTYADTVSWTRSTHTFKGGVEVRRAASSNSEDVAGNDWSSFPRAHGGETALAPVQGIDGTNISGLQGTSTTGNNLAMRGLLVFLTGSLRQVNQLYYVGSAKRLDTWDDYLVSTQRTRELNQNEMSVFFKDDWKVHRDLTLNLGVRWDYYGVPWVSSGLTSSLAGGGGALFGYSGRSFQDWMRPGRRGDLTQMIYVGPDSPNPNLRAWPKDWNNVGPAVGFAWQVPWFGA
;
A
#
# COMPACT_ATOMS: atom_id res chain seq x y z
N MET A 1 0.33 13.66 -27.87
CA MET A 1 1.34 12.65 -27.43
C MET A 1 1.76 12.96 -26.00
N GLN A 2 1.97 11.94 -25.17
CA GLN A 2 2.22 12.05 -23.73
C GLN A 2 3.63 12.60 -23.43
N PRO A 3 3.85 13.45 -22.41
CA PRO A 3 5.17 13.58 -21.81
C PRO A 3 5.41 12.34 -20.95
N ALA A 4 6.19 11.41 -21.46
CA ALA A 4 6.57 10.21 -20.72
C ALA A 4 7.75 10.55 -19.79
N GLY A 5 7.62 10.22 -18.51
CA GLY A 5 8.74 10.30 -17.57
C GLY A 5 9.80 9.29 -17.97
N ARG A 6 11.06 9.71 -17.95
CA ARG A 6 12.21 8.83 -18.22
C ARG A 6 13.08 8.79 -16.97
N SER A 7 13.36 7.60 -16.48
CA SER A 7 14.24 7.38 -15.33
C SER A 7 15.23 6.28 -15.63
N LEU A 8 16.52 6.53 -15.34
CA LEU A 8 17.53 5.49 -15.42
C LEU A 8 17.35 4.54 -14.24
N ASN A 9 17.08 3.26 -14.51
CA ASN A 9 17.00 2.23 -13.49
C ASN A 9 18.22 1.32 -13.59
N ASN A 10 18.72 0.88 -12.45
CA ASN A 10 19.89 0.01 -12.35
C ASN A 10 19.68 -1.10 -11.29
N PRO A 11 18.67 -1.98 -11.47
CA PRO A 11 18.46 -3.13 -10.60
C PRO A 11 19.69 -4.04 -10.54
N THR A 12 19.96 -4.58 -9.36
CA THR A 12 20.91 -5.68 -9.19
C THR A 12 20.32 -6.97 -9.76
N VAL A 13 21.13 -7.70 -10.53
CA VAL A 13 20.81 -8.97 -11.19
C VAL A 13 21.99 -9.94 -11.08
N PHE A 14 21.75 -11.22 -11.36
CA PHE A 14 22.79 -12.24 -11.34
C PHE A 14 23.67 -12.20 -12.59
N THR A 15 24.97 -12.30 -12.34
CA THR A 15 25.97 -12.60 -13.36
C THR A 15 25.73 -14.01 -13.91
N PRO A 16 26.20 -14.31 -15.15
CA PRO A 16 25.99 -15.62 -15.78
C PRO A 16 26.40 -16.82 -14.91
N CYS A 17 27.58 -16.79 -14.28
CA CYS A 17 28.03 -17.86 -13.37
C CYS A 17 27.11 -18.05 -12.15
N ALA A 18 26.65 -16.95 -11.54
CA ALA A 18 25.74 -17.04 -10.39
C ALA A 18 24.39 -17.65 -10.78
N ARG A 19 23.88 -17.38 -11.99
CA ARG A 19 22.65 -18.03 -12.50
C ARG A 19 22.78 -19.56 -12.58
N ASN A 20 24.00 -20.06 -12.78
CA ASN A 20 24.33 -21.49 -12.79
C ASN A 20 24.75 -22.04 -11.41
N GLY A 21 24.58 -21.26 -10.33
CA GLY A 21 24.94 -21.67 -8.98
C GLY A 21 26.43 -21.63 -8.67
N ILE A 22 27.24 -20.97 -9.49
CA ILE A 22 28.68 -20.82 -9.27
C ILE A 22 28.96 -19.44 -8.67
N PHE A 23 29.43 -19.46 -7.42
CA PHE A 23 29.85 -18.30 -6.67
C PHE A 23 31.34 -18.05 -6.85
N ARG A 24 31.72 -16.81 -7.17
CA ARG A 24 33.08 -16.38 -7.45
C ARG A 24 33.57 -15.42 -6.37
N TYR A 25 34.82 -15.59 -5.92
CA TYR A 25 35.42 -14.73 -4.88
C TYR A 25 36.95 -14.79 -4.90
N TYR A 26 37.59 -13.84 -4.22
CA TYR A 26 39.02 -13.93 -3.88
C TYR A 26 39.17 -14.22 -2.39
N ASP A 27 40.20 -14.98 -2.03
CA ASP A 27 40.41 -15.46 -0.66
C ASP A 27 40.42 -14.28 0.34
N ASN A 28 39.77 -14.48 1.49
CA ASN A 28 39.76 -13.59 2.66
C ASN A 28 39.10 -12.22 2.49
N TRP A 29 38.59 -11.89 1.30
CA TRP A 29 37.91 -10.62 1.02
C TRP A 29 36.43 -10.83 0.70
N SER A 30 35.56 -9.97 1.26
CA SER A 30 34.20 -9.79 0.73
C SER A 30 34.24 -9.14 -0.64
N ASN A 31 33.34 -9.58 -1.51
CA ASN A 31 33.18 -9.02 -2.84
C ASN A 31 32.58 -7.60 -2.79
N GLY A 32 33.04 -6.76 -3.71
CA GLY A 32 32.56 -5.41 -3.92
C GLY A 32 32.53 -5.06 -5.40
N ASN A 33 31.60 -4.19 -5.75
CA ASN A 33 31.47 -3.63 -7.10
C ASN A 33 32.70 -2.79 -7.52
N ALA A 34 32.69 -2.28 -8.76
CA ALA A 34 33.80 -1.56 -9.35
C ALA A 34 34.20 -0.26 -8.62
N PHE A 35 33.32 0.28 -7.78
CA PHE A 35 33.56 1.50 -7.00
C PHE A 35 33.74 1.23 -5.50
N GLN A 36 33.85 -0.03 -5.10
CA GLN A 36 34.03 -0.38 -3.70
C GLN A 36 35.37 0.15 -3.19
N VAL A 37 35.29 1.14 -2.30
CA VAL A 37 36.44 1.58 -1.50
C VAL A 37 36.86 0.43 -0.59
N THR A 38 38.16 0.15 -0.52
CA THR A 38 38.70 -0.89 0.36
C THR A 38 38.36 -0.57 1.81
N THR A 39 37.64 -1.47 2.47
CA THR A 39 37.31 -1.37 3.90
C THR A 39 37.95 -2.54 4.65
N SER A 40 38.60 -2.25 5.77
CA SER A 40 39.10 -3.24 6.73
C SER A 40 38.07 -3.53 7.82
N GLY A 41 38.34 -4.51 8.69
CA GLY A 41 37.51 -4.86 9.84
C GLY A 41 37.05 -6.32 9.81
N ALA A 42 35.95 -6.62 10.50
CA ALA A 42 35.41 -7.98 10.61
C ALA A 42 34.91 -8.55 9.26
N THR A 43 34.47 -7.67 8.35
CA THR A 43 34.05 -7.99 6.99
C THR A 43 34.81 -7.13 5.98
N PRO A 44 36.11 -7.43 5.75
CA PRO A 44 36.93 -6.64 4.86
C PRO A 44 36.42 -6.79 3.43
N ARG A 45 36.29 -5.68 2.70
CA ARG A 45 35.68 -5.64 1.37
C ARG A 45 36.53 -4.80 0.42
N ILE A 46 36.63 -5.23 -0.82
CA ILE A 46 37.40 -4.55 -1.87
C ILE A 46 36.67 -4.66 -3.22
N ALA A 47 36.96 -3.76 -4.16
CA ALA A 47 36.50 -3.89 -5.53
C ALA A 47 37.10 -5.15 -6.17
N MET A 48 36.24 -6.02 -6.70
CA MET A 48 36.63 -7.30 -7.30
C MET A 48 36.60 -7.29 -8.82
N VAL A 49 36.07 -6.23 -9.41
CA VAL A 49 35.96 -6.04 -10.85
C VAL A 49 36.32 -4.61 -11.22
N ASP A 50 36.74 -4.40 -12.46
CA ASP A 50 36.84 -3.05 -13.05
C ASP A 50 35.46 -2.56 -13.55
N GLN A 51 35.40 -1.35 -14.11
CA GLN A 51 34.16 -0.79 -14.66
C GLN A 51 33.59 -1.59 -15.84
N ALA A 52 34.42 -2.37 -16.53
CA ALA A 52 34.02 -3.26 -17.62
C ALA A 52 33.56 -4.64 -17.11
N GLY A 53 33.72 -4.92 -15.81
CA GLY A 53 33.34 -6.20 -15.21
C GLY A 53 34.42 -7.27 -15.24
N ASN A 54 35.64 -6.93 -15.66
CA ASN A 54 36.75 -7.88 -15.63
C ASN A 54 37.19 -8.09 -14.18
N PRO A 55 37.40 -9.35 -13.73
CA PRO A 55 37.91 -9.61 -12.39
C PRO A 55 39.26 -8.92 -12.14
N VAL A 56 39.38 -8.23 -11.00
CA VAL A 56 40.60 -7.54 -10.57
C VAL A 56 41.18 -8.27 -9.36
N PRO A 57 42.33 -8.95 -9.49
CA PRO A 57 42.94 -9.66 -8.38
C PRO A 57 43.41 -8.71 -7.26
N PRO A 58 43.07 -8.97 -5.99
CA PRO A 58 43.66 -8.24 -4.86
C PRO A 58 45.16 -8.48 -4.78
N LYS A 59 45.92 -7.41 -4.51
CA LYS A 59 47.39 -7.48 -4.33
C LYS A 59 47.78 -7.92 -2.93
N THR A 60 46.96 -7.62 -1.93
CA THR A 60 47.19 -7.92 -0.52
C THR A 60 45.95 -8.54 0.12
N ASN A 61 46.17 -9.38 1.14
CA ASN A 61 45.15 -9.82 2.07
C ASN A 61 44.72 -8.66 2.99
N PRO A 62 43.58 -8.77 3.68
CA PRO A 62 43.14 -7.74 4.64
C PRO A 62 44.15 -7.47 5.77
N ASN A 63 44.99 -8.45 6.11
CA ASN A 63 46.05 -8.33 7.11
C ASN A 63 47.35 -7.71 6.56
N GLY A 64 47.38 -7.26 5.31
CA GLY A 64 48.53 -6.63 4.67
C GLY A 64 49.54 -7.59 4.04
N THR A 65 49.39 -8.90 4.20
CA THR A 65 50.28 -9.89 3.54
C THR A 65 50.00 -9.98 2.03
N PRO A 66 50.96 -10.42 1.19
CA PRO A 66 50.72 -10.63 -0.24
C PRO A 66 49.57 -11.61 -0.51
N HIS A 67 48.73 -11.30 -1.50
CA HIS A 67 47.62 -12.16 -1.93
C HIS A 67 47.98 -12.87 -3.24
N ASN A 68 47.56 -14.13 -3.41
CA ASN A 68 47.94 -14.97 -4.57
C ASN A 68 47.20 -14.63 -5.88
N GLY A 69 46.18 -13.76 -5.80
CA GLY A 69 45.42 -13.28 -6.94
C GLY A 69 44.55 -14.34 -7.63
N ILE A 70 44.32 -15.48 -6.99
CA ILE A 70 43.56 -16.59 -7.58
C ILE A 70 42.06 -16.34 -7.41
N LEU A 71 41.34 -16.21 -8.52
CA LEU A 71 39.88 -16.18 -8.50
C LEU A 71 39.34 -17.58 -8.19
N ARG A 72 38.61 -17.71 -7.09
CA ARG A 72 37.94 -18.95 -6.67
C ARG A 72 36.59 -19.08 -7.33
N TYR A 73 36.21 -20.33 -7.56
CA TYR A 73 34.89 -20.76 -8.01
C TYR A 73 34.40 -21.80 -7.02
N ALA A 74 33.18 -21.62 -6.51
CA ALA A 74 32.53 -22.57 -5.61
C ALA A 74 31.09 -22.76 -6.07
N SER A 75 30.62 -24.01 -6.16
CA SER A 75 29.21 -24.27 -6.37
C SER A 75 28.46 -24.11 -5.05
N VAL A 76 27.25 -23.55 -5.12
CA VAL A 76 26.36 -23.46 -3.95
C VAL A 76 25.77 -24.80 -3.54
N PHE A 77 25.84 -25.83 -4.39
CA PHE A 77 25.22 -27.13 -4.17
C PHE A 77 26.16 -28.18 -3.58
N GLY A 78 27.45 -28.12 -3.89
CA GLY A 78 28.43 -29.12 -3.47
C GLY A 78 29.85 -28.81 -3.98
N PRO A 79 30.84 -29.69 -3.72
CA PRO A 79 32.20 -29.52 -4.21
C PRO A 79 32.27 -29.49 -5.74
N LEU A 80 33.16 -28.66 -6.29
CA LEU A 80 33.43 -28.64 -7.73
C LEU A 80 34.57 -29.61 -8.06
N LEU A 81 34.37 -30.42 -9.11
CA LEU A 81 35.41 -31.29 -9.68
C LEU A 81 36.39 -30.50 -10.55
N ASN A 82 35.93 -29.43 -11.21
CA ASN A 82 36.73 -28.61 -12.11
C ASN A 82 36.60 -27.13 -11.79
N THR A 83 37.62 -26.36 -12.17
CA THR A 83 37.53 -24.90 -12.25
C THR A 83 36.85 -24.55 -13.58
N PRO A 84 35.68 -23.88 -13.57
CA PRO A 84 34.99 -23.50 -14.80
C PRO A 84 35.84 -22.54 -15.64
N THR A 85 35.81 -22.74 -16.95
CA THR A 85 36.57 -21.97 -17.94
C THR A 85 35.68 -21.14 -18.85
N ARG A 86 34.39 -21.50 -18.95
CA ARG A 86 33.43 -20.73 -19.75
C ARG A 86 33.02 -19.44 -19.03
N PRO A 87 32.76 -18.34 -19.76
CA PRO A 87 32.35 -17.07 -19.16
C PRO A 87 31.07 -17.13 -18.29
N ASP A 88 30.20 -18.11 -18.56
CA ASP A 88 28.97 -18.36 -17.82
C ASP A 88 29.07 -19.51 -16.80
N CYS A 89 30.26 -20.11 -16.67
CA CYS A 89 30.51 -21.27 -15.83
C CYS A 89 29.59 -22.48 -16.15
N SER A 90 29.04 -22.58 -17.36
CA SER A 90 28.19 -23.71 -17.77
C SER A 90 28.92 -25.05 -17.85
N ASP A 91 30.25 -25.03 -17.84
CA ASP A 91 31.13 -26.19 -17.78
C ASP A 91 31.45 -26.65 -16.34
N ALA A 92 30.84 -26.05 -15.32
CA ALA A 92 31.03 -26.45 -13.93
C ALA A 92 30.42 -27.83 -13.64
N ILE A 93 31.20 -28.71 -13.02
CA ILE A 93 30.79 -30.06 -12.63
C ILE A 93 30.82 -30.15 -11.09
N VAL A 94 29.65 -30.36 -10.49
CA VAL A 94 29.51 -30.59 -9.04
C VAL A 94 29.68 -32.09 -8.77
N GLN A 95 30.56 -32.45 -7.84
CA GLN A 95 30.80 -33.84 -7.44
C GLN A 95 30.90 -33.95 -5.91
N GLY A 96 30.39 -35.08 -5.38
CA GLY A 96 30.44 -35.40 -3.96
C GLY A 96 29.10 -35.17 -3.27
N ALA A 97 29.11 -35.21 -1.93
CA ALA A 97 27.93 -34.92 -1.13
C ALA A 97 27.56 -33.43 -1.25
N PRO A 98 26.25 -33.09 -1.24
CA PRO A 98 25.82 -31.70 -1.23
C PRO A 98 26.26 -31.00 0.07
N TRP A 99 26.42 -29.67 0.02
CA TRP A 99 26.71 -28.89 1.23
C TRP A 99 25.55 -28.89 2.23
N ASP A 100 24.32 -28.98 1.73
CA ASP A 100 23.08 -28.87 2.48
C ASP A 100 22.10 -29.96 2.03
N ASP A 101 21.68 -30.81 2.96
CA ASP A 101 20.82 -31.97 2.71
C ASP A 101 19.41 -31.57 2.22
N TYR A 102 18.93 -30.37 2.55
CA TYR A 102 17.62 -29.87 2.14
C TYR A 102 17.67 -29.10 0.81
N ARG A 103 18.86 -28.73 0.34
CA ARG A 103 19.08 -27.77 -0.76
C ARG A 103 20.09 -28.29 -1.77
N THR A 104 19.83 -29.48 -2.29
CA THR A 104 20.78 -30.23 -3.12
C THR A 104 20.79 -29.83 -4.61
N LYS A 105 19.77 -29.10 -5.07
CA LYS A 105 19.61 -28.70 -6.48
C LYS A 105 18.72 -27.47 -6.62
N THR A 106 18.76 -26.85 -7.79
CA THR A 106 17.85 -25.78 -8.18
C THR A 106 16.39 -26.22 -8.05
N ASP A 107 15.51 -25.26 -7.75
CA ASP A 107 14.06 -25.41 -7.71
C ASP A 107 13.54 -26.29 -8.86
N THR A 108 12.78 -27.31 -8.48
CA THR A 108 12.22 -28.29 -9.42
C THR A 108 10.82 -27.91 -9.92
N THR A 109 10.19 -26.88 -9.33
CA THR A 109 8.89 -26.38 -9.80
C THR A 109 9.00 -25.58 -11.10
N GLY A 110 10.21 -25.11 -11.44
CA GLY A 110 10.49 -24.33 -12.63
C GLY A 110 10.26 -22.84 -12.46
N TYR A 111 9.78 -22.38 -11.29
CA TYR A 111 9.53 -20.96 -11.04
C TYR A 111 10.83 -20.15 -10.99
N VAL A 112 11.87 -20.66 -10.33
CA VAL A 112 13.17 -19.98 -10.29
C VAL A 112 13.74 -19.83 -11.71
N LYS A 113 13.63 -20.88 -12.53
CA LYS A 113 14.06 -20.85 -13.93
C LYS A 113 13.30 -19.77 -14.70
N LYS A 114 11.97 -19.71 -14.57
CA LYS A 114 11.10 -18.69 -15.19
C LYS A 114 11.49 -17.27 -14.77
N VAL A 115 11.85 -17.05 -13.50
CA VAL A 115 12.34 -15.75 -13.01
C VAL A 115 13.71 -15.40 -13.60
N LEU A 116 14.65 -16.36 -13.67
CA LEU A 116 15.98 -16.15 -14.25
C LEU A 116 15.94 -15.87 -15.75
N GLU A 117 15.00 -16.46 -16.49
CA GLU A 117 14.78 -16.22 -17.92
C GLU A 117 14.40 -14.77 -18.22
N VAL A 118 13.57 -14.17 -17.35
CA VAL A 118 13.14 -12.77 -17.49
C VAL A 118 14.03 -11.76 -16.76
N MET A 119 15.01 -12.24 -15.99
CA MET A 119 16.01 -11.40 -15.34
C MET A 119 16.95 -10.81 -16.41
N PRO A 120 17.03 -9.48 -16.55
CA PRO A 120 17.80 -8.86 -17.62
C PRO A 120 19.30 -9.11 -17.43
N PRO A 121 20.10 -9.11 -18.51
CA PRO A 121 21.53 -9.35 -18.42
C PRO A 121 22.25 -8.21 -17.69
N VAL A 122 23.41 -8.53 -17.14
CA VAL A 122 24.34 -7.54 -16.58
C VAL A 122 24.88 -6.66 -17.72
N ASN A 123 24.90 -5.35 -17.50
CA ASN A 123 25.56 -4.40 -18.40
C ASN A 123 26.24 -3.24 -17.64
N ASN A 124 26.31 -3.34 -16.31
CA ASN A 124 26.82 -2.28 -15.45
C ASN A 124 27.39 -2.88 -14.15
N PHE A 125 28.59 -2.48 -13.75
CA PHE A 125 29.30 -3.03 -12.58
C PHE A 125 29.41 -2.05 -11.40
N GLU A 126 28.60 -0.98 -11.39
CA GLU A 126 28.59 0.03 -10.32
C GLU A 126 27.79 -0.37 -9.08
N VAL A 127 26.96 -1.42 -9.16
CA VAL A 127 26.12 -1.94 -8.07
C VAL A 127 26.29 -3.46 -7.94
N GLY A 128 25.84 -4.03 -6.82
CA GLY A 128 26.05 -5.45 -6.52
C GLY A 128 27.45 -5.71 -5.95
N ASP A 129 27.92 -6.95 -6.08
CA ASP A 129 29.23 -7.41 -5.61
C ASP A 129 30.26 -7.57 -6.75
N GLY A 130 29.87 -7.25 -8.00
CA GLY A 130 30.70 -7.30 -9.19
C GLY A 130 30.86 -8.70 -9.77
N LEU A 131 31.22 -9.69 -8.93
CA LEU A 131 31.52 -11.06 -9.37
C LEU A 131 30.29 -11.98 -9.46
N ASN A 132 29.26 -11.81 -8.65
CA ASN A 132 28.11 -12.72 -8.64
C ASN A 132 26.81 -12.00 -8.98
N THR A 133 26.73 -10.75 -8.60
CA THR A 133 25.65 -9.81 -8.81
C THR A 133 26.22 -8.52 -9.39
N ALA A 134 25.50 -7.93 -10.34
CA ALA A 134 25.87 -6.66 -10.93
C ALA A 134 24.61 -5.91 -11.40
N GLY A 135 24.76 -4.71 -11.93
CA GLY A 135 23.66 -3.89 -12.41
C GLY A 135 23.17 -4.25 -13.81
N SER A 136 21.87 -4.10 -14.02
CA SER A 136 21.26 -4.03 -15.35
C SER A 136 20.64 -2.64 -15.55
N ARG A 137 21.42 -1.75 -16.16
CA ARG A 137 21.05 -0.36 -16.42
C ARG A 137 20.16 -0.25 -17.66
N TRP A 138 18.99 0.38 -17.51
CA TRP A 138 18.07 0.65 -18.61
C TRP A 138 17.24 1.90 -18.38
N MET A 139 16.72 2.48 -19.47
CA MET A 139 15.83 3.64 -19.41
C MET A 139 14.38 3.19 -19.21
N LYS A 140 13.85 3.37 -18.00
CA LYS A 140 12.45 3.12 -17.69
C LYS A 140 11.59 4.30 -18.12
N VAL A 141 10.56 3.99 -18.89
CA VAL A 141 9.51 4.93 -19.27
C VAL A 141 8.28 4.68 -18.39
N THR A 142 7.73 5.76 -17.83
CA THR A 142 6.46 5.76 -17.07
C THR A 142 5.52 6.86 -17.57
N ARG A 143 4.22 6.61 -17.50
CA ARG A 143 3.15 7.54 -17.89
C ARG A 143 2.47 8.06 -16.63
N GLY A 144 2.77 9.31 -16.27
CA GLY A 144 2.39 9.88 -14.99
C GLY A 144 3.08 9.19 -13.81
N GLY A 145 2.61 9.50 -12.60
CA GLY A 145 3.03 8.83 -11.39
C GLY A 145 2.18 9.28 -10.23
N THR A 146 1.33 8.40 -9.73
CA THR A 146 0.57 8.69 -8.52
C THR A 146 0.60 7.49 -7.60
N ASN A 147 0.67 7.75 -6.30
CA ASN A 147 0.46 6.75 -5.27
C ASN A 147 -0.95 6.88 -4.67
N ARG A 148 -1.25 6.04 -3.66
CA ARG A 148 -2.51 6.08 -2.91
C ARG A 148 -2.88 7.49 -2.41
N PHE A 149 -1.88 8.33 -2.10
CA PHE A 149 -2.06 9.66 -1.51
C PHE A 149 -2.12 10.81 -2.50
N GLY A 150 -1.97 10.55 -3.81
CA GLY A 150 -1.97 11.62 -4.81
C GLY A 150 -0.65 12.31 -5.00
N PHE A 151 0.42 11.79 -4.42
CA PHE A 151 1.77 12.29 -4.65
C PHE A 151 2.43 11.56 -5.82
N GLY A 152 3.22 12.32 -6.59
CA GLY A 152 4.08 11.81 -7.65
C GLY A 152 4.16 12.77 -8.84
N GLY A 153 4.42 12.23 -10.02
CA GLY A 153 4.55 13.00 -11.26
C GLY A 153 3.22 13.53 -11.79
N ALA A 154 3.28 14.44 -12.76
CA ALA A 154 2.10 14.95 -13.44
C ALA A 154 1.35 13.81 -14.14
N ASN A 155 0.06 13.64 -13.83
CA ASN A 155 -0.74 12.56 -14.39
C ASN A 155 -1.59 13.03 -15.59
N ILE A 156 -2.17 12.07 -16.30
CA ILE A 156 -3.01 12.36 -17.46
C ILE A 156 -4.42 12.65 -16.97
N ARG A 157 -4.74 13.95 -16.90
CA ARG A 157 -6.07 14.44 -16.52
C ARG A 157 -6.94 14.70 -17.74
N LYS A 158 -8.12 14.07 -17.77
CA LYS A 158 -9.23 14.42 -18.67
C LYS A 158 -10.35 14.99 -17.82
N GLN A 159 -10.93 16.11 -18.22
CA GLN A 159 -11.99 16.77 -17.48
C GLN A 159 -13.12 17.18 -18.42
N VAL A 160 -14.35 16.97 -17.98
CA VAL A 160 -15.56 17.46 -18.65
C VAL A 160 -16.32 18.29 -17.62
N ASN A 161 -16.66 19.53 -17.99
CA ASN A 161 -17.50 20.41 -17.20
C ASN A 161 -18.75 20.75 -18.01
N LEU A 162 -19.90 20.60 -17.39
CA LEU A 162 -21.20 20.97 -17.94
C LEU A 162 -21.84 22.00 -17.01
N LYS A 163 -22.38 23.06 -17.60
CA LYS A 163 -23.21 24.04 -16.90
C LYS A 163 -24.51 24.23 -17.67
N ILE A 164 -25.63 24.21 -16.95
CA ILE A 164 -26.97 24.44 -17.48
C ILE A 164 -27.62 25.50 -16.62
N ASP A 165 -28.03 26.59 -17.24
CA ASP A 165 -28.85 27.62 -16.62
C ASP A 165 -30.16 27.70 -17.42
N HIS A 166 -31.30 27.62 -16.72
CA HIS A 166 -32.59 27.70 -17.38
C HIS A 166 -33.59 28.48 -16.52
N ASN A 167 -34.23 29.46 -17.15
CA ASN A 167 -35.36 30.18 -16.58
C ASN A 167 -36.63 29.59 -17.17
N PHE A 168 -37.44 28.91 -16.35
CA PHE A 168 -38.71 28.35 -16.80
C PHE A 168 -39.74 29.48 -17.05
N ASN A 169 -39.67 30.54 -16.24
CA ASN A 169 -40.42 31.78 -16.37
C ASN A 169 -39.76 32.89 -15.53
N SER A 170 -40.47 33.99 -15.25
CA SER A 170 -39.96 35.11 -14.43
C SER A 170 -39.78 34.79 -12.95
N THR A 171 -40.36 33.71 -12.44
CA THR A 171 -40.36 33.35 -11.01
C THR A 171 -39.59 32.07 -10.68
N HIS A 172 -39.34 31.19 -11.66
CA HIS A 172 -38.66 29.91 -11.45
C HIS A 172 -37.45 29.75 -12.35
N LYS A 173 -36.31 29.45 -11.73
CA LYS A 173 -35.04 29.21 -12.43
C LYS A 173 -34.27 28.05 -11.81
N ILE A 174 -33.49 27.37 -12.64
CA ILE A 174 -32.55 26.33 -12.22
C ILE A 174 -31.15 26.64 -12.73
N ASN A 175 -30.16 26.38 -11.89
CA ASN A 175 -28.74 26.36 -12.21
C ASN A 175 -28.19 24.98 -11.86
N GLY A 176 -27.56 24.32 -12.83
CA GLY A 176 -26.89 23.05 -12.66
C GLY A 176 -25.44 23.13 -13.14
N GLY A 177 -24.53 22.57 -12.34
CA GLY A 177 -23.14 22.36 -12.70
C GLY A 177 -22.74 20.91 -12.45
N TRP A 178 -22.08 20.29 -13.41
CA TRP A 178 -21.49 18.96 -13.25
C TRP A 178 -20.05 18.97 -13.74
N SER A 179 -19.15 18.47 -12.91
CA SER A 179 -17.75 18.24 -13.24
C SER A 179 -17.44 16.77 -13.07
N TRP A 180 -16.80 16.21 -14.09
CA TRP A 180 -16.22 14.89 -14.07
C TRP A 180 -14.76 14.99 -14.49
N GLU A 181 -13.91 14.32 -13.74
CA GLU A 181 -12.50 14.21 -14.07
C GLU A 181 -12.09 12.74 -14.06
N LYS A 182 -11.17 12.40 -14.95
CA LYS A 182 -10.44 11.14 -14.95
C LYS A 182 -8.96 11.43 -14.93
N ASP A 183 -8.34 11.01 -13.85
CA ASP A 183 -6.89 10.95 -13.72
C ASP A 183 -6.42 9.50 -13.91
N SER A 184 -5.30 9.29 -14.58
CA SER A 184 -4.67 7.97 -14.76
C SER A 184 -3.15 8.04 -14.81
N SER A 185 -2.51 7.05 -14.22
CA SER A 185 -1.07 6.84 -14.29
C SER A 185 -0.69 5.37 -14.29
N ASP A 186 0.54 5.09 -14.70
CA ASP A 186 1.19 3.83 -14.37
C ASP A 186 1.32 3.72 -12.85
N TYR A 187 1.23 2.48 -12.34
CA TYR A 187 1.40 2.13 -10.93
C TYR A 187 2.13 0.80 -10.85
N ALA A 188 2.81 0.49 -9.76
CA ALA A 188 3.68 -0.67 -9.68
C ALA A 188 4.51 -0.83 -10.98
N SER A 189 5.29 0.17 -11.39
CA SER A 189 6.00 0.16 -12.68
C SER A 189 7.18 -0.82 -12.79
N GLY A 190 7.64 -1.45 -11.71
CA GLY A 190 8.68 -2.49 -11.75
C GLY A 190 10.10 -2.02 -11.97
N ALA A 191 11.06 -2.91 -11.67
CA ALA A 191 12.49 -2.63 -11.73
C ALA A 191 13.17 -3.21 -12.99
N TRP A 192 12.67 -4.34 -13.51
CA TRP A 192 13.18 -4.98 -14.72
C TRP A 192 12.42 -4.53 -15.99
N PRO A 193 13.04 -4.62 -17.19
CA PRO A 193 12.35 -4.39 -18.45
C PRO A 193 11.15 -5.32 -18.67
N PHE A 194 11.28 -6.60 -18.29
CA PHE A 194 10.16 -7.53 -18.20
C PHE A 194 9.43 -7.35 -16.86
N ARG A 195 8.12 -7.05 -16.92
CA ARG A 195 7.32 -6.61 -15.77
C ARG A 195 5.83 -6.71 -16.03
N PHE A 196 5.03 -6.79 -14.97
CA PHE A 196 3.58 -6.64 -15.01
C PHE A 196 3.18 -5.33 -14.32
N PRO A 197 3.20 -4.19 -15.05
CA PRO A 197 2.84 -2.91 -14.46
C PRO A 197 1.36 -2.90 -14.06
N GLY A 198 1.07 -2.26 -12.93
CA GLY A 198 -0.28 -1.92 -12.51
C GLY A 198 -0.77 -0.59 -13.11
N ALA A 199 -1.97 -0.20 -12.72
CA ALA A 199 -2.59 1.05 -13.10
C ALA A 199 -3.16 1.77 -11.87
N ALA A 200 -3.08 3.10 -11.86
CA ALA A 200 -3.78 3.94 -10.91
C ALA A 200 -4.73 4.88 -11.63
N HIS A 201 -5.87 5.16 -10.99
CA HIS A 201 -6.82 6.13 -11.51
C HIS A 201 -7.65 6.81 -10.43
N ARG A 202 -8.09 8.04 -10.72
CA ARG A 202 -9.08 8.79 -9.92
C ARG A 202 -10.22 9.23 -10.81
N LEU A 203 -11.42 9.20 -10.26
CA LEU A 203 -12.64 9.58 -10.97
C LEU A 203 -13.48 10.56 -10.13
N PRO A 204 -12.96 11.75 -9.75
CA PRO A 204 -13.74 12.68 -8.96
C PRO A 204 -14.92 13.23 -9.77
N GLN A 205 -16.05 13.38 -9.09
CA GLN A 205 -17.28 13.92 -9.64
C GLN A 205 -17.88 14.92 -8.67
N VAL A 206 -18.38 16.04 -9.19
CA VAL A 206 -19.12 17.03 -8.41
C VAL A 206 -20.33 17.45 -9.23
N LEU A 207 -21.52 17.32 -8.65
CA LEU A 207 -22.80 17.82 -9.16
C LEU A 207 -23.36 18.82 -8.17
N THR A 208 -23.76 19.99 -8.66
CA THR A 208 -24.46 21.02 -7.89
C THR A 208 -25.69 21.46 -8.67
N LEU A 209 -26.85 21.36 -8.04
CA LEU A 209 -28.12 21.85 -8.58
C LEU A 209 -28.68 22.88 -7.60
N ASN A 210 -29.15 24.01 -8.12
CA ASN A 210 -29.84 25.03 -7.36
C ASN A 210 -31.12 25.43 -8.11
N PHE A 211 -32.26 25.28 -7.46
CA PHE A 211 -33.56 25.71 -7.95
C PHE A 211 -34.07 26.85 -7.09
N THR A 212 -34.34 27.99 -7.72
CA THR A 212 -34.87 29.19 -7.06
C THR A 212 -36.28 29.43 -7.52
N SER A 213 -37.19 29.60 -6.56
CA SER A 213 -38.61 29.85 -6.78
C SER A 213 -39.07 31.09 -6.01
N THR A 214 -39.36 32.17 -6.73
CA THR A 214 -40.00 33.37 -6.20
C THR A 214 -41.51 33.15 -6.15
N LEU A 215 -42.02 32.67 -5.01
CA LEU A 215 -43.44 32.34 -4.83
C LEU A 215 -44.32 33.59 -4.71
N SER A 216 -43.76 34.69 -4.18
CA SER A 216 -44.37 36.03 -4.16
C SER A 216 -43.26 37.10 -4.11
N PRO A 217 -43.57 38.40 -4.24
CA PRO A 217 -42.57 39.47 -4.08
C PRO A 217 -41.85 39.46 -2.73
N THR A 218 -42.39 38.75 -1.74
CA THR A 218 -41.83 38.66 -0.39
C THR A 218 -41.47 37.24 0.04
N LEU A 219 -41.69 36.22 -0.79
CA LEU A 219 -41.47 34.82 -0.45
C LEU A 219 -40.59 34.12 -1.49
N LEU A 220 -39.40 33.71 -1.08
CA LEU A 220 -38.39 33.04 -1.90
C LEU A 220 -38.09 31.66 -1.32
N ASN A 221 -38.14 30.63 -2.15
CA ASN A 221 -37.64 29.30 -1.84
C ASN A 221 -36.38 28.99 -2.69
N GLU A 222 -35.39 28.38 -2.06
CA GLU A 222 -34.15 27.94 -2.68
C GLU A 222 -33.86 26.49 -2.28
N ALA A 223 -34.06 25.58 -3.24
CA ALA A 223 -33.76 24.16 -3.09
C ALA A 223 -32.40 23.84 -3.74
N ARG A 224 -31.49 23.24 -2.97
CA ARG A 224 -30.11 22.95 -3.35
C ARG A 224 -29.83 21.46 -3.20
N TYR A 225 -29.25 20.86 -4.22
CA TYR A 225 -28.77 19.48 -4.19
C TYR A 225 -27.31 19.42 -4.60
N GLY A 226 -26.52 18.66 -3.85
CA GLY A 226 -25.12 18.44 -4.08
C GLY A 226 -24.79 16.96 -4.06
N MET A 227 -23.97 16.51 -4.99
CA MET A 227 -23.28 15.23 -4.92
C MET A 227 -21.80 15.46 -5.16
N ARG A 228 -20.96 14.89 -4.29
CA ARG A 228 -19.54 14.70 -4.60
C ARG A 228 -19.17 13.25 -4.45
N ARG A 229 -18.35 12.76 -5.36
CA ARG A 229 -17.68 11.47 -5.28
C ARG A 229 -16.20 11.67 -5.51
N THR A 230 -15.37 11.02 -4.69
CA THR A 230 -13.92 10.97 -4.88
C THR A 230 -13.36 9.64 -4.38
N GLY A 231 -12.14 9.33 -4.75
CA GLY A 231 -11.43 8.14 -4.30
C GLY A 231 -10.16 7.91 -5.11
N THR A 232 -9.16 7.28 -4.49
CA THR A 232 -7.97 6.82 -5.18
C THR A 232 -8.05 5.32 -5.41
N ASN A 233 -7.77 4.89 -6.64
CA ASN A 233 -7.80 3.47 -7.00
C ASN A 233 -6.44 3.08 -7.57
N THR A 234 -5.83 2.05 -7.00
CA THR A 234 -4.55 1.49 -7.43
C THR A 234 -4.71 0.00 -7.61
N THR A 235 -4.37 -0.53 -8.78
CA THR A 235 -4.53 -1.94 -9.12
C THR A 235 -3.18 -2.48 -9.59
N PRO A 236 -2.54 -3.40 -8.84
CA PRO A 236 -1.29 -4.02 -9.27
C PRO A 236 -1.54 -4.95 -10.48
N GLY A 237 -0.48 -5.28 -11.22
CA GLY A 237 -0.58 -6.08 -12.45
C GLY A 237 -1.34 -7.40 -12.28
N LEU A 238 -1.16 -8.08 -11.15
CA LEU A 238 -1.83 -9.35 -10.82
C LEU A 238 -3.36 -9.23 -10.71
N ASN A 239 -3.86 -8.04 -10.35
CA ASN A 239 -5.29 -7.76 -10.17
C ASN A 239 -5.91 -7.05 -11.38
N LEU A 240 -5.13 -6.76 -12.42
CA LEU A 240 -5.68 -6.19 -13.64
C LEU A 240 -6.68 -7.16 -14.29
N PRO A 241 -7.76 -6.65 -14.89
CA PRO A 241 -8.65 -7.46 -15.71
C PRO A 241 -8.03 -7.73 -17.09
N GLY A 242 -8.48 -8.82 -17.72
CA GLY A 242 -8.09 -9.21 -19.07
C GLY A 242 -6.64 -9.71 -19.19
N ALA A 243 -6.16 -9.78 -20.44
CA ALA A 243 -4.92 -10.47 -20.82
C ALA A 243 -3.68 -10.04 -20.02
N ALA A 244 -3.57 -8.75 -19.66
CA ALA A 244 -2.44 -8.26 -18.87
C ALA A 244 -2.39 -8.86 -17.46
N GLY A 245 -3.54 -9.01 -16.81
CA GLY A 245 -3.63 -9.66 -15.51
C GLY A 245 -3.61 -11.19 -15.61
N ASP A 246 -4.13 -11.76 -16.70
CA ASP A 246 -4.05 -13.21 -16.94
C ASP A 246 -2.59 -13.65 -17.07
N ALA A 247 -1.80 -12.94 -17.87
CA ALA A 247 -0.36 -13.19 -18.00
C ALA A 247 0.39 -13.04 -16.66
N ALA A 248 -0.01 -12.08 -15.82
CA ALA A 248 0.54 -11.89 -14.48
C ALA A 248 0.22 -13.08 -13.55
N ARG A 249 -1.03 -13.58 -13.59
CA ARG A 249 -1.47 -14.74 -12.79
C ARG A 249 -0.86 -16.06 -13.28
N GLU A 250 -0.66 -16.20 -14.59
CA GLU A 250 0.05 -17.34 -15.19
C GLU A 250 1.56 -17.31 -14.87
N PHE A 251 2.12 -16.12 -14.64
CA PHE A 251 3.54 -16.01 -14.28
C PHE A 251 3.87 -16.69 -12.96
N VAL A 252 2.97 -16.61 -11.98
CA VAL A 252 3.18 -17.11 -10.61
C VAL A 252 2.67 -18.54 -10.40
N PRO A 253 3.23 -19.28 -9.43
CA PRO A 253 2.70 -20.59 -9.07
C PRO A 253 1.25 -20.48 -8.61
N ASN A 254 0.42 -21.44 -9.03
CA ASN A 254 -0.94 -21.57 -8.56
C ASN A 254 -1.07 -22.89 -7.77
N VAL A 255 -1.57 -22.81 -6.54
CA VAL A 255 -1.82 -23.98 -5.70
C VAL A 255 -3.30 -23.99 -5.35
N LYS A 256 -4.06 -24.97 -5.85
CA LYS A 256 -5.50 -25.15 -5.55
C LYS A 256 -6.34 -23.88 -5.81
N GLY A 257 -6.04 -23.13 -6.87
CA GLY A 257 -6.76 -21.89 -7.21
C GLY A 257 -6.18 -20.63 -6.57
N TYR A 258 -5.21 -20.74 -5.66
CA TYR A 258 -4.53 -19.60 -5.07
C TYR A 258 -3.26 -19.24 -5.85
N PRO A 259 -3.18 -18.07 -6.49
CA PRO A 259 -1.92 -17.55 -7.01
C PRO A 259 -1.02 -17.16 -5.84
N ILE A 260 0.14 -17.80 -5.76
CA ILE A 260 1.14 -17.60 -4.70
C ILE A 260 2.12 -16.54 -5.17
N LEU A 261 2.43 -15.56 -4.33
CA LEU A 261 3.43 -14.53 -4.63
C LEU A 261 4.76 -14.88 -3.96
N PRO A 262 5.76 -15.46 -4.67
CA PRO A 262 7.02 -15.86 -4.07
C PRO A 262 8.00 -14.70 -4.07
N GLN A 263 8.67 -14.48 -2.94
CA GLN A 263 9.82 -13.59 -2.80
C GLN A 263 11.06 -14.46 -2.60
N LEU A 264 11.79 -14.74 -3.67
CA LEU A 264 12.96 -15.61 -3.65
C LEU A 264 14.15 -14.97 -2.90
N GLY A 265 15.04 -15.80 -2.36
CA GLY A 265 16.24 -15.35 -1.64
C GLY A 265 15.97 -14.96 -0.19
N PHE A 266 16.95 -14.37 0.50
CA PHE A 266 16.81 -13.93 1.89
C PHE A 266 16.02 -12.62 2.05
N ALA A 267 14.68 -12.72 2.05
CA ALA A 267 13.83 -11.53 2.16
C ALA A 267 14.05 -10.75 3.47
N PRO A 268 14.34 -9.43 3.42
CA PRO A 268 14.41 -8.59 4.62
C PRO A 268 13.09 -8.70 5.41
N ARG A 269 13.10 -8.95 6.73
CA ARG A 269 11.89 -8.93 7.58
C ARG A 269 11.46 -7.50 7.90
N THR A 270 12.39 -6.56 7.97
CA THR A 270 12.16 -5.13 8.19
C THR A 270 13.17 -4.33 7.37
N GLY A 271 12.94 -3.03 7.13
CA GLY A 271 13.86 -2.15 6.38
C GLY A 271 15.27 -1.98 6.98
N THR A 272 15.60 -2.78 8.00
CA THR A 272 16.87 -2.84 8.73
C THR A 272 17.56 -4.20 8.60
N ASP A 273 16.90 -5.22 8.01
CA ASP A 273 17.57 -6.51 7.82
C ASP A 273 18.51 -6.44 6.62
N LEU A 274 19.77 -6.72 6.93
CA LEU A 274 20.82 -7.02 5.97
C LEU A 274 20.49 -8.37 5.30
N GLY A 275 19.44 -8.42 4.48
CA GLY A 275 19.34 -9.45 3.45
C GLY A 275 20.62 -9.37 2.61
N ALA A 276 21.16 -10.51 2.17
CA ALA A 276 22.30 -10.55 1.25
C ALA A 276 21.99 -9.61 0.06
N PRO A 277 22.61 -8.41 -0.03
CA PRO A 277 22.16 -7.42 -0.99
C PRO A 277 22.43 -7.96 -2.40
N GLY A 278 21.36 -8.11 -3.19
CA GLY A 278 21.43 -8.61 -4.57
C GLY A 278 21.02 -10.07 -4.80
N PHE A 279 20.79 -10.87 -3.75
CA PHE A 279 20.41 -12.29 -3.86
C PHE A 279 18.97 -12.56 -3.45
N GLY A 280 18.03 -11.91 -4.14
CA GLY A 280 16.60 -12.08 -3.94
C GLY A 280 15.75 -11.30 -4.94
N THR A 281 14.48 -11.66 -5.04
CA THR A 281 13.49 -10.85 -5.77
C THR A 281 12.80 -9.91 -4.79
N TYR A 282 13.18 -8.63 -4.80
CA TYR A 282 12.57 -7.60 -3.94
C TYR A 282 12.02 -6.44 -4.77
N GLY A 283 10.92 -5.85 -4.30
CA GLY A 283 10.47 -4.54 -4.75
C GLY A 283 10.31 -4.37 -6.26
N GLY A 284 9.56 -5.24 -6.92
CA GLY A 284 9.14 -5.04 -8.32
C GLY A 284 9.93 -5.81 -9.38
N GLN A 285 10.50 -6.97 -9.03
CA GLN A 285 11.24 -7.86 -9.93
C GLN A 285 10.54 -9.24 -10.09
N PRO A 286 10.19 -9.66 -11.32
CA PRO A 286 9.46 -8.86 -12.31
C PRO A 286 8.10 -8.47 -11.70
N ASN A 287 7.71 -7.20 -11.78
CA ASN A 287 6.72 -6.66 -10.84
C ASN A 287 5.42 -7.48 -10.71
N MET A 288 5.09 -7.90 -9.48
CA MET A 288 3.83 -8.54 -9.13
C MET A 288 3.05 -7.76 -8.07
N GLY A 289 3.52 -6.55 -7.70
CA GLY A 289 2.86 -5.65 -6.77
C GLY A 289 3.79 -4.89 -5.83
N SER A 290 4.86 -4.22 -6.27
CA SER A 290 5.54 -3.17 -5.45
C SER A 290 6.36 -2.21 -6.31
N GLU A 291 6.48 -0.94 -5.90
CA GLU A 291 7.19 0.11 -6.65
C GLU A 291 8.51 0.57 -6.01
N ASN A 292 8.68 0.34 -4.70
CA ASN A 292 9.64 1.10 -3.89
C ASN A 292 10.88 0.31 -3.42
N GLY A 293 11.28 -0.77 -4.10
CA GLY A 293 12.49 -1.52 -3.72
C GLY A 293 12.46 -2.14 -2.31
N THR A 294 11.34 -2.00 -1.59
CA THR A 294 11.08 -2.52 -0.25
C THR A 294 10.15 -3.72 -0.37
N VAL A 295 10.21 -4.64 0.59
CA VAL A 295 9.46 -5.92 0.64
C VAL A 295 7.93 -5.74 0.63
N ARG A 296 7.45 -4.49 0.71
CA ARG A 296 6.05 -4.12 0.88
C ARG A 296 5.27 -4.27 -0.42
N PHE A 297 4.18 -5.03 -0.35
CA PHE A 297 3.24 -5.20 -1.46
C PHE A 297 2.35 -3.95 -1.61
N ASN A 298 2.29 -3.42 -2.83
CA ASN A 298 1.36 -2.42 -3.32
C ASN A 298 -0.03 -3.05 -3.44
N GLY A 299 -0.88 -2.78 -2.45
CA GLY A 299 -2.23 -3.34 -2.43
C GLY A 299 -3.08 -2.88 -3.62
N ASN A 300 -3.91 -3.80 -4.10
CA ASN A 300 -5.11 -3.46 -4.85
C ASN A 300 -6.06 -2.71 -3.93
N ILE A 301 -6.18 -1.41 -4.14
CA ILE A 301 -6.99 -0.51 -3.33
C ILE A 301 -8.03 0.14 -4.23
N THR A 302 -9.28 0.12 -3.78
CA THR A 302 -10.39 0.76 -4.45
C THR A 302 -11.17 1.58 -3.42
N GLU A 303 -11.20 2.90 -3.63
CA GLU A 303 -11.85 3.83 -2.73
C GLU A 303 -12.99 4.56 -3.44
N SER A 304 -14.09 4.76 -2.71
CA SER A 304 -15.19 5.60 -3.16
C SER A 304 -15.84 6.28 -1.96
N THR A 305 -15.51 7.54 -1.74
CA THR A 305 -16.20 8.42 -0.81
C THR A 305 -17.25 9.23 -1.55
N ARG A 306 -18.50 9.12 -1.10
CA ARG A 306 -19.67 9.80 -1.63
C ARG A 306 -20.25 10.69 -0.54
N LEU A 307 -20.62 11.91 -0.89
CA LEU A 307 -21.41 12.79 -0.05
C LEU A 307 -22.57 13.33 -0.88
N PHE A 308 -23.78 13.09 -0.40
CA PHE A 308 -24.99 13.71 -0.89
C PHE A 308 -25.44 14.77 0.11
N THR A 309 -25.77 15.94 -0.39
CA THR A 309 -26.34 17.03 0.39
C THR A 309 -27.63 17.49 -0.27
N TYR A 310 -28.69 17.60 0.50
CA TYR A 310 -29.89 18.31 0.09
C TYR A 310 -30.15 19.41 1.11
N ALA A 311 -30.40 20.62 0.64
CA ALA A 311 -30.74 21.75 1.49
C ALA A 311 -31.92 22.51 0.89
N ASP A 312 -32.86 22.92 1.72
CA ASP A 312 -33.96 23.80 1.35
C ASP A 312 -33.94 25.03 2.24
N THR A 313 -34.20 26.20 1.65
CA THR A 313 -34.21 27.46 2.39
C THR A 313 -35.35 28.34 1.91
N VAL A 314 -36.16 28.79 2.85
CA VAL A 314 -37.25 29.74 2.61
C VAL A 314 -36.89 31.06 3.26
N SER A 315 -37.04 32.16 2.51
CA SER A 315 -36.91 33.53 3.00
C SER A 315 -38.24 34.26 2.80
N TRP A 316 -38.76 34.86 3.86
CA TRP A 316 -40.06 35.52 3.88
C TRP A 316 -39.98 36.88 4.57
N THR A 317 -40.22 37.96 3.82
CA THR A 317 -40.29 39.31 4.38
C THR A 317 -41.74 39.71 4.62
N ARG A 318 -42.08 40.05 5.85
CA ARG A 318 -43.42 40.55 6.19
C ARG A 318 -43.31 41.68 7.20
N SER A 319 -43.74 42.87 6.78
CA SER A 319 -43.69 44.08 7.62
C SER A 319 -42.26 44.36 8.11
N THR A 320 -42.05 44.46 9.41
CA THR A 320 -40.78 44.69 10.09
C THR A 320 -39.92 43.43 10.25
N HIS A 321 -40.39 42.26 9.79
CA HIS A 321 -39.69 40.98 9.95
C HIS A 321 -39.17 40.44 8.61
N THR A 322 -37.99 39.84 8.66
CA THR A 322 -37.46 39.00 7.58
C THR A 322 -37.08 37.65 8.15
N PHE A 323 -37.96 36.67 7.93
CA PHE A 323 -37.77 35.31 8.37
C PHE A 323 -36.91 34.53 7.36
N LYS A 324 -36.01 33.70 7.86
CA LYS A 324 -35.26 32.74 7.05
C LYS A 324 -35.20 31.41 7.77
N GLY A 325 -35.71 30.36 7.15
CA GLY A 325 -35.70 29.01 7.71
C GLY A 325 -35.20 28.00 6.70
N GLY A 326 -34.68 26.88 7.16
CA GLY A 326 -34.22 25.84 6.26
C GLY A 326 -33.85 24.53 6.94
N VAL A 327 -33.70 23.51 6.10
CA VAL A 327 -33.27 22.17 6.48
C VAL A 327 -32.11 21.78 5.58
N GLU A 328 -31.12 21.10 6.13
CA GLU A 328 -30.05 20.44 5.37
C GLU A 328 -29.93 18.99 5.82
N VAL A 329 -29.88 18.05 4.87
CA VAL A 329 -29.63 16.63 5.12
C VAL A 329 -28.39 16.22 4.36
N ARG A 330 -27.47 15.56 5.05
CA ARG A 330 -26.25 15.00 4.46
C ARG A 330 -26.21 13.49 4.66
N ARG A 331 -25.84 12.78 3.60
CA ARG A 331 -25.54 11.34 3.65
C ARG A 331 -24.13 11.12 3.12
N ALA A 332 -23.23 10.75 4.02
CA ALA A 332 -21.86 10.41 3.71
C ALA A 332 -21.69 8.90 3.73
N ALA A 333 -21.00 8.36 2.73
CA ALA A 333 -20.57 6.98 2.70
C ALA A 333 -19.14 6.92 2.16
N SER A 334 -18.26 6.17 2.80
CA SER A 334 -16.90 5.94 2.33
C SER A 334 -16.61 4.44 2.31
N SER A 335 -16.44 3.91 1.10
CA SER A 335 -16.03 2.53 0.88
C SER A 335 -14.54 2.47 0.59
N ASN A 336 -13.84 1.60 1.31
CA ASN A 336 -12.46 1.19 1.06
C ASN A 336 -12.43 -0.33 0.88
N SER A 337 -11.96 -0.77 -0.29
CA SER A 337 -11.68 -2.17 -0.60
C SER A 337 -10.18 -2.32 -0.75
N GLU A 338 -9.58 -3.24 0.00
CA GLU A 338 -8.14 -3.47 0.00
C GLU A 338 -7.82 -4.96 0.12
N ASP A 339 -6.78 -5.41 -0.57
CA ASP A 339 -6.27 -6.78 -0.50
C ASP A 339 -5.05 -6.90 0.43
N VAL A 340 -4.62 -5.80 1.07
CA VAL A 340 -3.47 -5.74 1.99
C VAL A 340 -3.92 -5.18 3.32
N ALA A 341 -3.41 -5.76 4.41
CA ALA A 341 -3.48 -5.17 5.72
C ALA A 341 -2.06 -5.02 6.28
N GLY A 342 -1.57 -3.78 6.42
CA GLY A 342 -0.31 -3.50 7.12
C GLY A 342 0.94 -4.26 6.62
N ASN A 343 1.89 -4.50 7.52
CA ASN A 343 3.16 -5.18 7.24
C ASN A 343 2.90 -6.63 6.82
N ASP A 344 2.96 -6.88 5.52
CA ASP A 344 3.19 -8.19 4.94
C ASP A 344 2.00 -9.17 4.81
N TRP A 345 0.76 -8.74 5.02
CA TRP A 345 -0.41 -9.61 4.82
C TRP A 345 -1.22 -9.19 3.61
N SER A 346 -1.60 -10.17 2.78
CA SER A 346 -2.48 -9.97 1.63
C SER A 346 -3.51 -11.09 1.51
N SER A 347 -4.65 -10.83 0.86
CA SER A 347 -5.60 -11.88 0.48
C SER A 347 -4.92 -12.95 -0.38
N PHE A 348 -3.94 -12.54 -1.21
CA PHE A 348 -3.00 -13.42 -1.89
C PHE A 348 -2.05 -14.09 -0.90
N PRO A 349 -1.87 -15.42 -0.97
CA PRO A 349 -0.80 -16.06 -0.22
C PRO A 349 0.56 -15.56 -0.68
N ARG A 350 1.41 -15.18 0.27
CA ARG A 350 2.77 -14.74 -0.02
C ARG A 350 3.76 -15.71 0.58
N ALA A 351 4.73 -16.11 -0.24
CA ALA A 351 5.75 -17.07 0.11
C ALA A 351 7.10 -16.35 0.21
N HIS A 352 7.59 -16.18 1.43
CA HIS A 352 8.84 -15.50 1.72
C HIS A 352 10.00 -16.49 1.70
N GLY A 353 10.98 -16.20 0.85
CA GLY A 353 12.22 -16.95 0.73
C GLY A 353 13.11 -16.81 1.96
N GLY A 354 13.93 -17.82 2.20
CA GLY A 354 14.89 -17.83 3.29
C GLY A 354 15.10 -19.20 3.90
N GLU A 355 15.61 -19.18 5.12
CA GLU A 355 15.83 -20.36 5.97
C GLU A 355 15.09 -20.21 7.30
N THR A 356 14.72 -21.33 7.92
CA THR A 356 14.07 -21.35 9.25
C THR A 356 15.06 -21.78 10.31
N ALA A 357 14.75 -21.55 11.60
CA ALA A 357 15.57 -22.06 12.69
C ALA A 357 15.66 -23.60 12.72
N LEU A 358 14.68 -24.29 12.14
CA LEU A 358 14.62 -25.76 12.07
C LEU A 358 15.24 -26.33 10.79
N ALA A 359 15.47 -25.50 9.78
CA ALA A 359 16.15 -25.88 8.54
C ALA A 359 17.14 -24.77 8.10
N PRO A 360 18.14 -24.41 8.94
CA PRO A 360 19.15 -23.42 8.58
C PRO A 360 20.03 -23.96 7.46
N VAL A 361 20.52 -23.09 6.57
CA VAL A 361 21.48 -23.47 5.54
C VAL A 361 22.74 -24.03 6.18
N GLN A 362 23.18 -25.20 5.72
CA GLN A 362 24.39 -25.89 6.19
C GLN A 362 25.51 -25.87 5.14
N GLY A 363 26.73 -26.17 5.60
CA GLY A 363 27.87 -26.49 4.74
C GLY A 363 28.46 -25.36 3.88
N ILE A 364 27.90 -24.14 3.91
CA ILE A 364 28.50 -22.94 3.33
C ILE A 364 29.25 -22.18 4.43
N ASP A 365 30.54 -22.49 4.57
CA ASP A 365 31.45 -21.89 5.54
C ASP A 365 32.92 -21.96 5.07
N GLY A 366 33.82 -21.37 5.85
CA GLY A 366 35.25 -21.37 5.55
C GLY A 366 35.93 -22.73 5.70
N THR A 367 35.27 -23.72 6.32
CA THR A 367 35.80 -25.09 6.46
C THR A 367 35.60 -25.87 5.17
N ASN A 368 34.40 -25.82 4.58
CA ASN A 368 34.11 -26.48 3.32
C ASN A 368 34.55 -25.66 2.10
N ILE A 369 34.61 -24.34 2.23
CA ILE A 369 34.90 -23.40 1.14
C ILE A 369 36.05 -22.49 1.57
N SER A 370 37.27 -22.99 1.39
CA SER A 370 38.50 -22.30 1.81
C SER A 370 38.56 -20.87 1.28
N GLY A 371 38.91 -19.92 2.16
CA GLY A 371 39.04 -18.51 1.81
C GLY A 371 37.72 -17.73 1.69
N LEU A 372 36.56 -18.38 1.89
CA LEU A 372 35.26 -17.72 1.86
C LEU A 372 35.12 -16.76 3.07
N GLN A 373 35.18 -15.46 2.80
CA GLN A 373 35.08 -14.44 3.84
C GLN A 373 33.64 -14.28 4.36
N GLY A 374 33.48 -14.17 5.68
CA GLY A 374 32.25 -13.73 6.32
C GLY A 374 31.60 -14.78 7.23
N THR A 375 30.37 -14.52 7.62
CA THR A 375 29.55 -15.39 8.50
C THR A 375 28.18 -15.64 7.85
N SER A 376 27.33 -16.44 8.50
CA SER A 376 25.94 -16.61 8.07
C SER A 376 25.14 -15.31 7.96
N THR A 377 25.63 -14.21 8.56
CA THR A 377 24.99 -12.88 8.57
C THR A 377 25.78 -11.81 7.85
N THR A 378 26.97 -12.11 7.29
CA THR A 378 27.82 -11.10 6.67
C THR A 378 28.72 -11.63 5.55
N GLY A 379 29.18 -10.74 4.67
CA GLY A 379 30.21 -11.01 3.67
C GLY A 379 29.81 -12.01 2.59
N ASN A 380 30.81 -12.69 2.00
CA ASN A 380 30.62 -13.63 0.92
C ASN A 380 29.88 -14.91 1.36
N ASN A 381 30.02 -15.30 2.63
CA ASN A 381 29.26 -16.41 3.19
C ASN A 381 27.74 -16.14 3.12
N LEU A 382 27.26 -15.01 3.66
CA LEU A 382 25.85 -14.61 3.54
C LEU A 382 25.40 -14.50 2.07
N ALA A 383 26.25 -13.94 1.20
CA ALA A 383 25.95 -13.81 -0.23
C ALA A 383 25.74 -15.16 -0.92
N MET A 384 26.64 -16.12 -0.66
CA MET A 384 26.57 -17.46 -1.23
C MET A 384 25.38 -18.26 -0.68
N ARG A 385 25.08 -18.14 0.61
CA ARG A 385 23.84 -18.70 1.21
C ARG A 385 22.59 -18.09 0.56
N GLY A 386 22.61 -16.79 0.28
CA GLY A 386 21.51 -16.09 -0.40
C GLY A 386 21.29 -16.62 -1.82
N LEU A 387 22.38 -16.89 -2.55
CA LEU A 387 22.31 -17.50 -3.87
C LEU A 387 21.72 -18.93 -3.81
N LEU A 388 22.15 -19.75 -2.84
CA LEU A 388 21.60 -21.10 -2.63
C LEU A 388 20.09 -21.05 -2.38
N VAL A 389 19.65 -20.21 -1.43
CA VAL A 389 18.24 -20.04 -1.06
C VAL A 389 17.42 -19.55 -2.24
N PHE A 390 17.94 -18.62 -3.04
CA PHE A 390 17.28 -18.19 -4.27
C PHE A 390 17.12 -19.33 -5.26
N LEU A 391 18.22 -20.02 -5.59
CA LEU A 391 18.22 -21.02 -6.66
C LEU A 391 17.38 -22.24 -6.31
N THR A 392 17.33 -22.61 -5.03
CA THR A 392 16.52 -23.74 -4.53
C THR A 392 15.05 -23.39 -4.36
N GLY A 393 14.67 -22.10 -4.46
CA GLY A 393 13.32 -21.65 -4.14
C GLY A 393 12.96 -21.85 -2.67
N SER A 394 13.94 -21.87 -1.77
CA SER A 394 13.76 -22.16 -0.34
C SER A 394 12.83 -21.14 0.31
N LEU A 395 11.80 -21.63 1.01
CA LEU A 395 10.81 -20.82 1.72
C LEU A 395 11.03 -20.86 3.22
N ARG A 396 10.92 -19.70 3.87
CA ARG A 396 10.93 -19.57 5.33
C ARG A 396 9.55 -19.41 5.92
N GLN A 397 8.67 -18.69 5.23
CA GLN A 397 7.36 -18.33 5.76
C GLN A 397 6.36 -18.23 4.61
N VAL A 398 5.14 -18.69 4.86
CA VAL A 398 3.98 -18.39 4.01
C VAL A 398 2.95 -17.69 4.87
N ASN A 399 2.36 -16.61 4.38
CA ASN A 399 1.29 -15.91 5.06
C ASN A 399 0.14 -15.57 4.10
N GLN A 400 -1.06 -15.49 4.66
CA GLN A 400 -2.28 -15.13 3.94
C GLN A 400 -3.24 -14.43 4.90
N LEU A 401 -3.92 -13.40 4.43
CA LEU A 401 -4.95 -12.69 5.15
C LEU A 401 -6.29 -13.41 4.99
N TYR A 402 -6.85 -13.82 6.13
CA TYR A 402 -8.25 -14.23 6.27
C TYR A 402 -9.01 -13.10 6.98
N TYR A 403 -10.26 -12.86 6.60
CA TYR A 403 -11.05 -11.77 7.17
C TYR A 403 -12.55 -12.09 7.25
N VAL A 404 -13.25 -11.46 8.18
CA VAL A 404 -14.71 -11.51 8.24
C VAL A 404 -15.27 -10.49 7.26
N GLY A 405 -16.01 -10.93 6.24
CA GLY A 405 -16.63 -10.03 5.24
C GLY A 405 -17.93 -9.38 5.74
N SER A 406 -18.73 -10.12 6.52
CA SER A 406 -20.06 -9.70 6.96
C SER A 406 -20.40 -10.24 8.35
N ALA A 407 -21.16 -9.46 9.12
CA ALA A 407 -21.69 -9.90 10.40
C ALA A 407 -22.77 -10.99 10.30
N LYS A 408 -23.21 -11.33 9.08
CA LYS A 408 -24.14 -12.43 8.80
C LYS A 408 -23.44 -13.79 8.66
N ARG A 409 -22.10 -13.81 8.57
CA ARG A 409 -21.28 -15.03 8.46
C ARG A 409 -20.06 -14.90 9.40
N LEU A 410 -20.28 -15.17 10.68
CA LEU A 410 -19.26 -15.04 11.74
C LEU A 410 -18.53 -16.35 12.05
N ASP A 411 -19.03 -17.45 11.51
CA ASP A 411 -18.51 -18.82 11.65
C ASP A 411 -17.54 -19.22 10.54
N THR A 412 -17.40 -18.38 9.50
CA THR A 412 -16.52 -18.62 8.35
C THR A 412 -15.62 -17.43 8.06
N TRP A 413 -14.41 -17.69 7.57
CA TRP A 413 -13.50 -16.67 7.07
C TRP A 413 -13.63 -16.50 5.57
N ASP A 414 -13.54 -15.25 5.10
CA ASP A 414 -13.31 -14.94 3.69
C ASP A 414 -11.81 -14.91 3.41
N ASP A 415 -11.47 -15.32 2.20
CA ASP A 415 -10.12 -15.36 1.65
C ASP A 415 -10.14 -14.96 0.17
N TYR A 416 -9.02 -15.18 -0.54
CA TYR A 416 -8.91 -14.89 -1.96
C TYR A 416 -9.99 -15.54 -2.85
N LEU A 417 -10.39 -16.78 -2.56
CA LEU A 417 -11.36 -17.51 -3.38
C LEU A 417 -12.77 -16.95 -3.19
N VAL A 418 -13.08 -16.41 -2.01
CA VAL A 418 -14.35 -15.74 -1.75
C VAL A 418 -14.35 -14.30 -2.27
N SER A 419 -13.30 -13.53 -1.97
CA SER A 419 -13.13 -12.16 -2.44
C SER A 419 -11.66 -11.75 -2.46
N THR A 420 -11.24 -11.14 -3.56
CA THR A 420 -9.85 -10.69 -3.73
C THR A 420 -9.52 -9.47 -2.86
N GLN A 421 -10.52 -8.75 -2.36
CA GLN A 421 -10.36 -7.57 -1.49
C GLN A 421 -11.34 -7.60 -0.31
N ARG A 422 -10.86 -7.18 0.86
CA ARG A 422 -11.69 -6.89 2.02
C ARG A 422 -12.31 -5.51 1.86
N THR A 423 -13.64 -5.45 1.82
CA THR A 423 -14.38 -4.19 1.69
C THR A 423 -14.95 -3.72 3.04
N ARG A 424 -14.82 -2.42 3.32
CA ARG A 424 -15.44 -1.72 4.45
C ARG A 424 -16.08 -0.43 3.95
N GLU A 425 -17.39 -0.32 4.11
CA GLU A 425 -18.13 0.90 3.82
C GLU A 425 -18.64 1.51 5.13
N LEU A 426 -18.12 2.70 5.46
CA LEU A 426 -18.52 3.50 6.61
C LEU A 426 -19.57 4.51 6.16
N ASN A 427 -20.66 4.61 6.90
CA ASN A 427 -21.75 5.53 6.60
C ASN A 427 -22.01 6.47 7.78
N GLN A 428 -22.47 7.68 7.47
CA GLN A 428 -22.95 8.64 8.45
C GLN A 428 -24.03 9.52 7.84
N ASN A 429 -25.09 9.76 8.61
CA ASN A 429 -26.17 10.65 8.23
C ASN A 429 -26.20 11.85 9.16
N GLU A 430 -26.33 13.04 8.61
CA GLU A 430 -26.45 14.28 9.37
C GLU A 430 -27.70 15.05 8.93
N MET A 431 -28.24 15.85 9.84
CA MET A 431 -29.34 16.75 9.56
C MET A 431 -29.16 18.06 10.34
N SER A 432 -29.48 19.17 9.72
CA SER A 432 -29.50 20.49 10.34
C SER A 432 -30.83 21.17 10.03
N VAL A 433 -31.37 21.88 11.02
CA VAL A 433 -32.56 22.72 10.86
C VAL A 433 -32.24 24.08 11.45
N PHE A 434 -32.62 25.16 10.79
CA PHE A 434 -32.42 26.49 11.34
C PHE A 434 -33.61 27.40 11.07
N PHE A 435 -33.74 28.40 11.92
CA PHE A 435 -34.67 29.52 11.76
C PHE A 435 -34.00 30.81 12.25
N LYS A 436 -34.21 31.90 11.52
CA LYS A 436 -33.72 33.24 11.81
C LYS A 436 -34.85 34.26 11.57
N ASP A 437 -34.91 35.29 12.40
CA ASP A 437 -35.71 36.49 12.21
C ASP A 437 -34.82 37.73 12.30
N ASP A 438 -34.82 38.53 11.23
CA ASP A 438 -34.29 39.89 11.25
C ASP A 438 -35.45 40.86 11.47
N TRP A 439 -35.59 41.30 12.72
CA TRP A 439 -36.71 42.11 13.20
C TRP A 439 -36.30 43.56 13.41
N LYS A 440 -36.86 44.46 12.61
CA LYS A 440 -36.78 45.91 12.81
C LYS A 440 -37.72 46.33 13.95
N VAL A 441 -37.24 46.29 15.18
CA VAL A 441 -37.99 46.70 16.37
C VAL A 441 -38.30 48.19 16.32
N HIS A 442 -37.32 48.99 15.88
CA HIS A 442 -37.44 50.44 15.74
C HIS A 442 -36.73 50.90 14.45
N ARG A 443 -36.82 52.19 14.11
CA ARG A 443 -36.18 52.75 12.90
C ARG A 443 -34.65 52.67 12.94
N ASP A 444 -34.07 52.66 14.12
CA ASP A 444 -32.63 52.63 14.40
C ASP A 444 -32.16 51.27 14.94
N LEU A 445 -33.06 50.37 15.36
CA LEU A 445 -32.72 49.09 15.99
C LEU A 445 -33.29 47.90 15.22
N THR A 446 -32.39 47.01 14.79
CA THR A 446 -32.72 45.70 14.22
C THR A 446 -32.17 44.59 15.11
N LEU A 447 -33.01 43.65 15.53
CA LEU A 447 -32.61 42.42 16.20
C LEU A 447 -32.44 41.29 15.18
N ASN A 448 -31.41 40.46 15.37
CA ASN A 448 -31.10 39.29 14.57
C ASN A 448 -31.23 38.08 15.51
N LEU A 449 -32.39 37.44 15.51
CA LEU A 449 -32.67 36.30 16.38
C LEU A 449 -32.60 35.02 15.57
N GLY A 450 -32.02 33.97 16.12
CA GLY A 450 -31.93 32.70 15.42
C GLY A 450 -31.76 31.51 16.33
N VAL A 451 -32.08 30.34 15.78
CA VAL A 451 -31.84 29.05 16.40
C VAL A 451 -31.45 28.05 15.32
N ARG A 452 -30.49 27.20 15.65
CA ARG A 452 -30.09 26.06 14.84
C ARG A 452 -30.15 24.80 15.68
N TRP A 453 -30.56 23.72 15.06
CA TRP A 453 -30.49 22.37 15.60
C TRP A 453 -29.68 21.49 14.66
N ASP A 454 -28.75 20.72 15.19
CA ASP A 454 -27.92 19.78 14.44
C ASP A 454 -28.09 18.34 14.96
N TYR A 455 -28.04 17.39 14.05
CA TYR A 455 -27.98 15.96 14.36
C TYR A 455 -26.80 15.35 13.62
N TYR A 456 -25.87 14.81 14.39
CA TYR A 456 -24.75 14.02 13.90
C TYR A 456 -25.04 12.55 14.17
N GLY A 457 -25.39 11.80 13.12
CA GLY A 457 -25.71 10.39 13.24
C GLY A 457 -24.50 9.56 13.69
N VAL A 458 -24.78 8.48 14.41
CA VAL A 458 -23.79 7.46 14.79
C VAL A 458 -23.34 6.72 13.52
N PRO A 459 -22.05 6.72 13.17
CA PRO A 459 -21.55 6.00 12.02
C PRO A 459 -21.73 4.49 12.14
N TRP A 460 -21.84 3.80 11.00
CA TRP A 460 -21.93 2.34 10.96
C TRP A 460 -21.24 1.76 9.72
N VAL A 461 -20.85 0.48 9.81
CA VAL A 461 -20.30 -0.29 8.71
C VAL A 461 -21.41 -1.04 7.99
N SER A 462 -21.56 -0.88 6.67
CA SER A 462 -22.66 -1.47 5.87
C SER A 462 -22.75 -3.00 5.98
N SER A 463 -21.63 -3.69 6.21
CA SER A 463 -21.60 -5.15 6.33
C SER A 463 -22.02 -5.68 7.71
N GLY A 464 -22.54 -4.81 8.59
CA GLY A 464 -22.93 -5.13 9.97
C GLY A 464 -21.76 -5.24 10.94
N LEU A 465 -20.53 -4.96 10.50
CA LEU A 465 -19.31 -5.16 11.27
C LEU A 465 -18.91 -3.96 12.16
N THR A 466 -19.84 -3.04 12.43
CA THR A 466 -19.61 -1.96 13.40
C THR A 466 -19.33 -2.59 14.75
N SER A 467 -18.12 -2.39 15.29
CA SER A 467 -17.70 -3.05 16.53
C SER A 467 -17.93 -2.14 17.73
N SER A 468 -18.40 -2.71 18.83
CA SER A 468 -18.50 -2.08 20.14
C SER A 468 -18.18 -3.09 21.23
N LEU A 469 -18.24 -2.69 22.50
CA LEU A 469 -17.99 -3.56 23.65
C LEU A 469 -19.31 -3.99 24.28
N ALA A 470 -19.42 -5.27 24.63
CA ALA A 470 -20.54 -5.77 25.43
C ALA A 470 -20.55 -5.05 26.78
N GLY A 471 -21.69 -4.46 27.16
CA GLY A 471 -21.81 -3.65 28.38
C GLY A 471 -21.34 -2.19 28.26
N GLY A 472 -21.04 -1.71 27.05
CA GLY A 472 -20.72 -0.30 26.77
C GLY A 472 -19.25 0.07 27.00
N GLY A 473 -18.92 1.36 26.86
CA GLY A 473 -17.52 1.85 26.86
C GLY A 473 -16.72 1.52 28.12
N GLY A 474 -17.36 1.44 29.29
CA GLY A 474 -16.72 1.02 30.54
C GLY A 474 -16.17 -0.41 30.51
N ALA A 475 -16.65 -1.28 29.61
CA ALA A 475 -16.10 -2.63 29.46
C ALA A 475 -14.66 -2.65 28.90
N LEU A 476 -14.12 -1.50 28.46
CA LEU A 476 -12.71 -1.38 28.06
C LEU A 476 -11.75 -1.64 29.23
N PHE A 477 -12.17 -1.35 30.47
CA PHE A 477 -11.41 -1.69 31.67
C PHE A 477 -11.32 -3.21 31.92
N GLY A 478 -12.16 -4.00 31.25
CA GLY A 478 -12.12 -5.46 31.22
C GLY A 478 -12.13 -6.08 32.62
N TYR A 479 -11.16 -6.94 32.87
CA TYR A 479 -10.99 -7.64 34.15
C TYR A 479 -10.83 -6.69 35.35
N SER A 480 -10.28 -5.49 35.10
CA SER A 480 -10.05 -4.49 36.15
C SER A 480 -11.34 -3.89 36.68
N GLY A 481 -12.46 -3.92 35.96
CA GLY A 481 -13.74 -3.31 36.39
C GLY A 481 -14.43 -2.56 35.26
N ARG A 482 -15.06 -1.41 35.57
CA ARG A 482 -15.82 -0.60 34.59
C ARG A 482 -15.48 0.90 34.65
N SER A 483 -14.51 1.30 35.46
CA SER A 483 -14.13 2.69 35.65
C SER A 483 -12.64 2.85 35.96
N PHE A 484 -12.15 4.10 35.91
CA PHE A 484 -10.79 4.44 36.37
C PHE A 484 -10.56 4.14 37.85
N GLN A 485 -11.60 4.11 38.68
CA GLN A 485 -11.47 3.75 40.09
C GLN A 485 -11.05 2.29 40.26
N ASP A 486 -11.37 1.42 39.30
CA ASP A 486 -11.07 -0.01 39.38
C ASP A 486 -9.77 -0.36 38.63
N TRP A 487 -9.27 0.55 37.79
CA TRP A 487 -8.18 0.31 36.86
C TRP A 487 -6.88 -0.07 37.57
N MET A 488 -6.24 -1.15 37.09
CA MET A 488 -4.96 -1.66 37.59
C MET A 488 -4.94 -2.04 39.09
N ARG A 489 -6.12 -2.26 39.70
CA ARG A 489 -6.21 -2.75 41.08
C ARG A 489 -6.19 -4.29 41.12
N PRO A 490 -5.49 -4.92 42.08
CA PRO A 490 -5.46 -6.38 42.21
C PRO A 490 -6.84 -6.99 42.46
N GLY A 491 -7.20 -8.09 41.78
CA GLY A 491 -8.48 -8.81 41.92
C GLY A 491 -9.49 -8.58 40.80
N ARG A 492 -10.40 -9.54 40.58
CA ARG A 492 -11.45 -9.46 39.53
C ARG A 492 -12.56 -8.50 39.96
N ARG A 493 -12.82 -7.48 39.14
CA ARG A 493 -13.93 -6.52 39.37
C ARG A 493 -14.84 -6.33 38.15
N GLY A 494 -14.54 -7.01 37.05
CA GLY A 494 -15.36 -7.02 35.85
C GLY A 494 -15.17 -8.29 35.04
N ASP A 495 -16.00 -8.45 34.02
CA ASP A 495 -15.83 -9.51 33.03
C ASP A 495 -14.77 -9.14 31.99
N LEU A 496 -14.26 -10.17 31.30
CA LEU A 496 -13.37 -10.00 30.16
C LEU A 496 -14.04 -9.13 29.10
N THR A 497 -13.26 -8.22 28.51
CA THR A 497 -13.73 -7.35 27.43
C THR A 497 -14.14 -8.20 26.24
N GLN A 498 -15.41 -8.11 25.85
CA GLN A 498 -15.95 -8.79 24.67
C GLN A 498 -16.31 -7.77 23.59
N MET A 499 -15.78 -7.97 22.38
CA MET A 499 -16.21 -7.22 21.20
C MET A 499 -17.50 -7.82 20.66
N ILE A 500 -18.47 -6.98 20.36
CA ILE A 500 -19.73 -7.33 19.71
C ILE A 500 -19.97 -6.45 18.48
N TYR A 501 -20.72 -6.98 17.52
CA TYR A 501 -21.16 -6.23 16.36
C TYR A 501 -22.51 -5.57 16.63
N VAL A 502 -22.63 -4.28 16.34
CA VAL A 502 -23.81 -3.43 16.66
C VAL A 502 -24.26 -2.61 15.45
N GLY A 503 -25.44 -1.99 15.54
CA GLY A 503 -25.99 -1.13 14.50
C GLY A 503 -26.60 -1.91 13.31
N PRO A 504 -27.01 -1.19 12.25
CA PRO A 504 -27.70 -1.79 11.11
C PRO A 504 -26.98 -3.02 10.54
N ASP A 505 -27.74 -4.03 10.12
CA ASP A 505 -27.25 -5.29 9.53
C ASP A 505 -26.31 -6.15 10.41
N SER A 506 -26.21 -5.86 11.71
CA SER A 506 -25.45 -6.65 12.70
C SER A 506 -26.35 -7.61 13.51
N PRO A 507 -25.77 -8.58 14.26
CA PRO A 507 -26.49 -9.36 15.26
C PRO A 507 -27.18 -8.54 16.35
N ASN A 508 -26.74 -7.29 16.61
CA ASN A 508 -27.32 -6.42 17.63
C ASN A 508 -27.80 -5.09 17.02
N PRO A 509 -28.86 -5.10 16.18
CA PRO A 509 -29.26 -3.93 15.38
C PRO A 509 -29.77 -2.74 16.20
N ASN A 510 -30.26 -3.01 17.41
CA ASN A 510 -30.77 -2.01 18.33
C ASN A 510 -29.68 -1.34 19.18
N LEU A 511 -28.48 -1.95 19.24
CA LEU A 511 -27.33 -1.37 19.92
C LEU A 511 -26.56 -0.45 18.97
N ARG A 512 -25.83 0.51 19.53
CA ARG A 512 -25.01 1.48 18.79
C ARG A 512 -23.70 1.69 19.53
N ALA A 513 -22.68 2.15 18.82
CA ALA A 513 -21.38 2.44 19.42
C ALA A 513 -21.49 3.52 20.52
N TRP A 514 -22.39 4.48 20.34
CA TRP A 514 -22.82 5.45 21.36
C TRP A 514 -24.29 5.84 21.16
N PRO A 515 -24.96 6.41 22.18
CA PRO A 515 -26.32 6.93 22.03
C PRO A 515 -26.41 8.03 20.97
N LYS A 516 -27.56 8.16 20.32
CA LYS A 516 -27.83 9.30 19.44
C LYS A 516 -27.97 10.55 20.29
N ASP A 517 -27.31 11.62 19.87
CA ASP A 517 -27.44 12.92 20.51
C ASP A 517 -28.38 13.84 19.70
N TRP A 518 -29.44 14.30 20.34
CA TRP A 518 -30.46 15.18 19.79
C TRP A 518 -30.43 16.57 20.42
N ASN A 519 -29.48 16.84 21.33
CA ASN A 519 -29.47 18.02 22.18
C ASN A 519 -28.60 19.17 21.64
N ASN A 520 -28.21 19.12 20.36
CA ASN A 520 -27.34 20.13 19.74
C ASN A 520 -28.16 21.33 19.26
N VAL A 521 -28.64 22.14 20.20
CA VAL A 521 -29.34 23.41 19.92
C VAL A 521 -28.36 24.58 20.09
N GLY A 522 -28.22 25.40 19.05
CA GLY A 522 -27.41 26.61 19.04
C GLY A 522 -28.28 27.87 18.83
N PRO A 523 -28.66 28.60 19.89
CA PRO A 523 -29.29 29.90 19.75
C PRO A 523 -28.29 30.95 19.27
N ALA A 524 -28.78 31.94 18.51
CA ALA A 524 -28.01 33.08 18.04
C ALA A 524 -28.79 34.37 18.30
N VAL A 525 -28.14 35.36 18.90
CA VAL A 525 -28.69 36.69 19.14
C VAL A 525 -27.68 37.73 18.69
N GLY A 526 -28.11 38.63 17.82
CA GLY A 526 -27.35 39.80 17.38
C GLY A 526 -28.26 41.01 17.28
N PHE A 527 -27.67 42.19 17.16
CA PHE A 527 -28.41 43.43 16.91
C PHE A 527 -27.57 44.38 16.07
N ALA A 528 -28.24 45.27 15.34
CA ALA A 528 -27.65 46.42 14.70
C ALA A 528 -28.40 47.66 15.21
N TRP A 529 -27.65 48.64 15.73
CA TRP A 529 -28.21 49.86 16.29
C TRP A 529 -27.51 51.08 15.70
N GLN A 530 -28.27 51.96 15.04
CA GLN A 530 -27.79 53.25 14.60
C GLN A 530 -27.85 54.24 15.76
N VAL A 531 -26.71 54.44 16.42
CA VAL A 531 -26.65 55.27 17.62
C VAL A 531 -26.63 56.76 17.23
N PRO A 532 -27.48 57.63 17.81
CA PRO A 532 -27.69 59.01 17.33
C PRO A 532 -26.45 59.93 17.32
N TRP A 533 -25.43 59.60 18.10
CA TRP A 533 -24.32 60.50 18.47
C TRP A 533 -23.13 60.50 17.49
N PHE A 534 -23.08 59.61 16.50
CA PHE A 534 -21.91 59.47 15.60
C PHE A 534 -22.13 59.87 14.13
N GLY A 535 -23.24 60.54 13.81
CA GLY A 535 -23.44 61.17 12.49
C GLY A 535 -23.64 60.17 11.33
N ALA A 536 -24.38 60.61 10.31
CA ALA A 536 -24.76 59.84 9.13
C ALA A 536 -23.66 59.82 8.06
#